data_AF-A0A7C2RIV6-F1
#
_entry.id   AF-A0A7C2RIV6-F1
#
_cell.length_a   1.000
_cell.length_b   1.000
_cell.length_c   1.000
_cell.angle_alpha   90.00
_cell.angle_beta   90.00
_cell.angle_gamma   90.00
#
_symmetry.space_group_name_H-M   'P 1'
#
loop_
_entity.id
_entity.type
_entity.pdbx_description
1 polymer ?
#
loop_
_entity_poly.entity_id
_entity_poly.type
_entity_poly.pdbx_seq_one_letter_code
_entity_poly.pdbx_strand_id
1 'polypeptide(L)' 'MTGLRKKLVEQALSKVGSRYLVCSLVSKRANQYIRHSDSQGVAWAVNQALRELVDGRIRHQPPTLSGTPSRMTR' A
#
# COMPACT_ATOMS: atom_id res chain seq x y z
N MET A 1 -2.71 -20.28 -7.90
CA MET A 1 -2.17 -18.90 -7.88
C MET A 1 -2.52 -18.08 -6.62
N THR A 2 -3.27 -18.61 -5.64
CA THR A 2 -3.76 -17.84 -4.46
C THR A 2 -2.80 -17.77 -3.28
N GLY A 3 -1.88 -18.74 -3.14
CA GLY A 3 -0.98 -18.82 -1.97
C GLY A 3 0.06 -17.69 -1.87
N LEU A 4 0.58 -17.22 -3.01
CA LEU A 4 1.66 -16.21 -3.01
C LEU A 4 1.14 -14.83 -2.59
N ARG A 5 -0.08 -14.45 -3.01
CA ARG A 5 -0.71 -13.20 -2.60
C ARG A 5 -1.05 -13.20 -1.11
N LYS A 6 -1.55 -14.33 -0.58
CA LYS A 6 -1.84 -14.48 0.86
C LYS A 6 -0.58 -14.24 1.71
N LYS A 7 0.55 -14.85 1.32
CA LYS A 7 1.84 -14.65 2.00
C LYS A 7 2.30 -13.19 2.00
N LEU A 8 2.16 -12.48 0.87
CA LEU A 8 2.51 -11.05 0.79
C LEU A 8 1.64 -10.20 1.73
N VAL A 9 0.34 -10.52 1.84
CA VAL A 9 -0.56 -9.82 2.77
C VAL A 9 -0.15 -10.09 4.22
N GLU A 10 0.13 -11.34 4.58
CA GLU A 10 0.59 -11.71 5.93
C GLU A 10 1.90 -10.99 6.29
N GLN A 11 2.85 -10.91 5.36
CA GLN A 11 4.11 -10.18 5.54
C GLN A 11 3.91 -8.65 5.62
N ALA A 12 3.03 -8.09 4.80
CA ALA A 12 2.69 -6.67 4.89
C ALA A 12 2.05 -6.34 6.23
N LEU A 13 1.18 -7.21 6.73
CA LEU A 13 0.53 -7.05 8.02
C LEU A 13 1.52 -7.14 9.18
N SER A 14 2.48 -8.07 9.15
CA SER A 14 3.50 -8.17 10.20
C SER A 14 4.41 -6.94 10.25
N LYS A 15 4.68 -6.27 9.12
CA LYS A 15 5.49 -5.05 9.06
C LYS A 15 4.74 -3.78 9.46
N VAL A 16 3.50 -3.62 8.99
CA VAL A 16 2.72 -2.38 9.15
C VAL A 16 1.86 -2.40 10.42
N GLY A 17 1.47 -3.58 10.90
CA GLY A 17 0.66 -3.75 12.12
C GLY A 17 -0.82 -3.38 11.99
N SER A 18 -1.24 -2.72 10.91
CA SER A 18 -2.63 -2.29 10.70
C SER A 18 -3.18 -2.72 9.34
N ARG A 19 -4.27 -3.51 9.35
CA ARG A 19 -4.99 -3.95 8.14
C ARG A 19 -5.47 -2.77 7.29
N TYR A 20 -5.99 -1.73 7.93
CA TYR A 20 -6.51 -0.55 7.24
C TYR A 20 -5.40 0.28 6.60
N LEU A 21 -4.25 0.40 7.28
CA LEU A 21 -3.11 1.11 6.73
C LEU A 21 -2.52 0.36 5.52
N VAL A 22 -2.40 -0.96 5.60
CA VAL A 22 -2.02 -1.80 4.45
C VAL A 22 -2.96 -1.57 3.27
N CYS A 23 -4.28 -1.65 3.47
CA CYS A 23 -5.26 -1.40 2.40
C CYS A 23 -5.08 0.00 1.78
N SER A 24 -4.91 1.05 2.60
CA SER A 24 -4.73 2.42 2.13
C SER A 24 -3.44 2.58 1.29
N LEU A 25 -2.31 2.07 1.78
CA LEU A 25 -1.02 2.13 1.10
C LEU A 25 -1.04 1.37 -0.22
N VAL A 26 -1.54 0.13 -0.20
CA VAL A 26 -1.62 -0.73 -1.37
C VAL A 26 -2.56 -0.12 -2.41
N SER A 27 -3.71 0.41 -2.01
CA SER A 27 -4.68 1.01 -2.95
C SER A 27 -4.09 2.26 -3.61
N LYS A 28 -3.44 3.13 -2.84
CA LYS A 28 -2.78 4.32 -3.39
C LYS A 28 -1.67 3.96 -4.38
N ARG A 29 -0.82 2.99 -4.04
CA ARG A 29 0.28 2.57 -4.89
C ARG A 29 -0.20 1.80 -6.12
N ALA A 30 -1.19 0.93 -5.98
CA ALA A 30 -1.81 0.23 -7.10
C ALA A 30 -2.46 1.21 -8.09
N ASN A 31 -3.09 2.28 -7.61
CA ASN A 31 -3.65 3.33 -8.47
C ASN A 31 -2.57 4.07 -9.28
N GLN A 32 -1.35 4.23 -8.74
CA GLN A 32 -0.22 4.78 -9.49
C GLN A 32 0.19 3.85 -10.64
N TYR A 33 0.24 2.53 -10.39
CA TYR A 33 0.50 1.54 -11.44
C TYR A 33 -0.58 1.50 -12.51
N ILE A 34 -1.86 1.58 -12.12
CA ILE A 34 -2.99 1.53 -13.05
C ILE A 34 -2.91 2.67 -14.08
N ARG A 35 -2.38 3.82 -13.69
CA ARG A 35 -2.21 5.00 -14.55
C ARG A 35 -0.95 4.93 -15.42
N HIS A 36 -0.06 3.96 -15.20
CA HIS A 36 1.15 3.78 -15.99
C HIS A 36 0.84 3.00 -17.28
N SER A 37 1.56 3.29 -18.37
CA SER A 37 1.39 2.62 -19.68
C SER A 37 1.57 1.10 -19.61
N ASP A 38 2.40 0.64 -18.68
CA ASP A 38 2.81 -0.76 -18.56
C ASP A 38 1.89 -1.57 -17.63
N SER A 39 0.77 -0.96 -17.21
CA SER A 39 -0.20 -1.61 -16.35
C SER A 39 -0.78 -2.85 -16.99
N GLN A 40 -0.67 -3.99 -16.30
CA GLN A 40 -1.35 -5.24 -16.67
C GLN A 40 -2.70 -5.40 -15.95
N GLY A 41 -3.29 -4.29 -15.50
CA GLY A 41 -4.57 -4.25 -14.80
C GLY A 41 -4.47 -4.36 -13.27
N VAL A 42 -5.64 -4.30 -12.63
CA VAL A 42 -5.78 -4.11 -11.18
C VAL A 42 -5.09 -5.21 -10.36
N ALA A 43 -5.27 -6.48 -10.75
CA ALA A 43 -4.72 -7.60 -10.00
C ALA A 43 -3.18 -7.63 -10.00
N TRP A 44 -2.57 -7.21 -11.12
CA TRP A 44 -1.12 -7.05 -11.23
C TRP A 44 -0.64 -5.85 -10.43
N ALA A 45 -1.31 -4.69 -10.54
CA ALA A 45 -0.98 -3.47 -9.81
C ALA A 45 -1.01 -3.68 -8.28
N VAL A 46 -2.02 -4.39 -7.78
CA VAL A 46 -2.12 -4.76 -6.36
C VAL A 46 -0.98 -5.68 -5.94
N ASN A 47 -0.57 -6.64 -6.79
CA ASN A 47 0.56 -7.52 -6.49
C ASN A 47 1.88 -6.74 -6.41
N GLN A 48 2.12 -5.80 -7.32
CA GLN A 48 3.32 -4.97 -7.30
C GLN A 48 3.35 -4.07 -6.07
N ALA A 49 2.22 -3.41 -5.76
CA ALA A 49 2.09 -2.58 -4.57
C ALA A 49 2.34 -3.38 -3.27
N LEU A 50 1.83 -4.60 -3.16
CA LEU A 50 2.11 -5.48 -2.02
C LEU A 50 3.59 -5.87 -1.93
N ARG A 51 4.24 -6.19 -3.05
CA ARG A 51 5.68 -6.49 -3.08
C ARG A 51 6.50 -5.30 -2.62
N GLU A 52 6.25 -4.12 -3.16
CA GLU A 52 6.97 -2.91 -2.76
C GLU A 52 6.74 -2.52 -1.30
N LEU A 53 5.54 -2.78 -0.76
CA LEU A 53 5.27 -2.59 0.66
C LEU A 53 6.10 -3.55 1.52
N VAL A 54 6.13 -4.83 1.14
CA VAL A 54 6.96 -5.84 1.82
C VAL A 54 8.45 -5.50 1.68
N ASP A 55 8.90 -5.01 0.53
CA ASP A 55 10.30 -4.63 0.30
C ASP A 55 10.70 -3.32 1.00
N GLY A 56 9.77 -2.63 1.67
CA GLY A 56 10.03 -1.36 2.35
C GLY A 56 10.25 -0.18 1.40
N ARG A 57 9.88 -0.30 0.13
CA ARG A 57 9.99 0.77 -0.87
C ARG A 57 8.90 1.84 -0.72
N ILE A 58 7.81 1.51 -0.02
CA ILE A 58 6.74 2.45 0.30
C ILE A 58 7.00 3.10 1.64
N ARG A 59 7.51 4.33 1.62
CA ARG A 59 7.61 5.18 2.81
C ARG A 59 6.21 5.53 3.31
N HIS A 60 5.95 5.28 4.59
CA HIS A 60 4.70 5.64 5.24
C HIS A 60 4.96 5.97 6.70
N GLN A 61 4.12 6.82 7.25
CA GLN A 61 4.11 7.12 8.68
C GLN A 61 2.78 6.61 9.25
N PRO A 62 2.80 5.87 10.37
CA PRO A 62 1.57 5.49 11.04
C PRO A 62 0.82 6.76 11.47
N PRO A 63 -0.52 6.78 11.34
CA PRO A 63 -1.30 7.93 11.76
C PRO A 63 -1.14 8.14 13.28
N THR A 64 -0.70 9.33 13.67
CA THR A 64 -0.61 9.74 15.08
C THR A 64 -1.80 10.64 15.42
N LEU A 65 -2.46 10.39 16.55
CA LEU A 65 -3.58 11.21 17.04
C LEU A 65 -3.16 12.66 17.40
N SER A 66 -1.86 12.92 17.52
CA SER A 66 -1.27 14.19 17.97
C SER A 66 -1.08 15.25 16.88
N GLY A 67 -1.48 14.99 15.64
CA GLY A 67 -1.38 15.98 14.57
C GLY A 67 -2.62 16.86 14.52
N THR A 68 -2.55 18.11 15.00
CA THR A 68 -3.47 19.16 14.55
C THR A 68 -3.50 19.08 13.02
N PRO A 69 -4.67 18.88 12.38
CA PRO A 69 -4.72 18.84 10.93
C PRO A 69 -4.16 20.17 10.45
N SER A 70 -3.05 20.14 9.71
CA SER A 70 -2.58 21.32 8.97
C SER A 70 -3.69 21.66 8.00
N ARG A 71 -4.56 22.57 8.43
CA ARG A 71 -5.57 23.20 7.61
C ARG A 71 -4.77 23.88 6.51
N MET A 72 -4.72 23.25 5.35
CA MET A 72 -4.11 23.79 4.15
C MET A 72 -4.91 25.05 3.82
N THR A 73 -4.46 26.19 4.33
CA THR A 73 -5.00 27.50 3.97
C THR A 73 -4.73 27.67 2.49
N ARG A 74 -5.80 27.65 1.72
CA ARG A 74 -5.80 27.99 0.31
C ARG A 74 -5.96 29.49 0.16
#